data_AF-A0A832ZRZ5-F1
#
_entry.id   AF-A0A832ZRZ5-F1
#
_cell.length_a   1.000
_cell.length_b   1.000
_cell.length_c   1.000
_cell.angle_alpha   90.00
_cell.angle_beta   90.00
_cell.angle_gamma   90.00
#
_symmetry.space_group_name_H-M   'P 1'
#
loop_
_entity.id
_entity.type
_entity.pdbx_description
1 polymer ?
#
loop_
_entity_poly.entity_id
_entity_poly.type
_entity_poly.pdbx_seq_one_letter_code
_entity_poly.pdbx_strand_id
1 'polypeptide(L)'
;MILGPFESFWIFVILFFITSVGMIVMAWMLASRRREKHKYDVFEAGQTMDVIPNYVGLFGSIRYFAYAMAFFVLDSFVWILVAYTGVIGIDGGVAVIYLLIYISTLLLGLWYYVSRVLEVYKK
;
A
#
# COMPACT_ATOMS: atom_id res chain seq x y z
N MET A 1 -1.49 -35.40 -11.60
CA MET A 1 -0.88 -34.96 -10.32
C MET A 1 -1.53 -33.64 -9.98
N ILE A 2 -2.34 -33.58 -8.91
CA ILE A 2 -2.98 -32.33 -8.49
C ILE A 2 -1.93 -31.58 -7.66
N LEU A 3 -1.54 -30.39 -8.12
CA LEU A 3 -0.62 -29.52 -7.39
C LEU A 3 -1.29 -29.05 -6.10
N GLY A 4 -0.53 -28.97 -5.01
CA GLY A 4 -1.03 -28.37 -3.79
C GLY A 4 -1.25 -26.85 -3.95
N PRO A 5 -1.97 -26.22 -3.00
CA PRO A 5 -2.31 -24.80 -3.08
C PRO A 5 -1.06 -23.91 -3.04
N PHE A 6 -0.03 -24.30 -2.29
CA PHE A 6 1.23 -23.55 -2.19
C PHE A 6 2.02 -23.60 -3.51
N GLU A 7 2.14 -24.79 -4.10
CA GLU A 7 2.80 -25.00 -5.38
C GLU A 7 2.06 -24.28 -6.50
N SER A 8 0.73 -24.31 -6.48
CA SER A 8 -0.13 -23.59 -7.44
C SER A 8 0.06 -22.07 -7.34
N PHE A 9 0.18 -21.52 -6.12
CA PHE A 9 0.46 -20.10 -5.90
C PHE A 9 1.83 -19.70 -6.51
N TRP A 10 2.88 -20.46 -6.25
CA TRP A 10 4.21 -20.15 -6.78
C TRP A 10 4.27 -20.25 -8.30
N ILE A 11 3.62 -21.26 -8.88
CA ILE A 11 3.50 -21.41 -10.33
C ILE A 11 2.78 -20.18 -10.92
N PHE A 12 1.69 -19.74 -10.28
CA PHE A 12 0.98 -18.53 -10.70
C PHE A 12 1.88 -17.29 -10.66
N VAL A 13 2.60 -17.06 -9.56
CA VAL A 13 3.50 -15.91 -9.41
C VAL A 13 4.58 -15.90 -10.49
N ILE A 14 5.20 -17.06 -10.75
CA ILE A 14 6.25 -17.19 -11.78
C ILE A 14 5.67 -16.93 -13.17
N LEU A 15 4.54 -17.55 -13.50
CA LEU A 15 3.88 -17.33 -14.78
C LEU A 15 3.49 -15.87 -14.97
N PHE A 16 2.89 -15.24 -13.97
CA PHE A 16 2.50 -13.83 -14.00
C PHE A 16 3.72 -12.92 -14.20
N PHE A 17 4.83 -13.20 -13.53
CA PHE A 17 6.05 -12.43 -13.70
C PHE A 17 6.63 -12.59 -15.12
N ILE A 18 6.73 -13.82 -15.62
CA ILE A 18 7.25 -14.11 -16.97
C ILE A 18 6.37 -13.44 -18.03
N THR A 19 5.05 -13.55 -17.93
CA THR A 19 4.14 -12.93 -18.90
C THR A 19 4.21 -11.41 -18.84
N SER A 20 4.30 -10.81 -17.65
CA SER A 20 4.44 -9.35 -17.49
C SER A 20 5.73 -8.83 -18.13
N VAL A 21 6.87 -9.47 -17.85
CA VAL A 21 8.15 -9.11 -18.46
C VAL A 21 8.12 -9.35 -19.97
N GLY A 22 7.57 -10.49 -20.40
CA GLY A 22 7.41 -10.83 -21.80
C GLY A 22 6.59 -9.80 -22.57
N MET A 23 5.48 -9.32 -22.00
CA MET A 23 4.67 -8.25 -22.59
C MET A 23 5.44 -6.95 -22.75
N ILE A 24 6.22 -6.54 -21.74
CA ILE A 24 7.05 -5.32 -21.81
C ILE A 24 8.10 -5.46 -22.92
N VAL A 25 8.77 -6.61 -23.02
CA VAL A 25 9.77 -6.88 -24.07
C VAL A 25 9.12 -6.89 -25.44
N MET A 26 7.98 -7.55 -25.60
CA MET A 26 7.23 -7.58 -26.87
C MET A 26 6.76 -6.18 -27.27
N ALA A 27 6.21 -5.40 -26.33
CA ALA A 27 5.83 -4.02 -26.57
C ALA A 27 7.03 -3.17 -27.00
N TRP A 28 8.19 -3.35 -26.37
CA TRP A 28 9.43 -2.67 -26.74
C TRP A 28 9.92 -3.08 -28.14
N MET A 29 9.84 -4.36 -28.49
CA MET A 29 10.22 -4.86 -29.83
C MET A 29 9.29 -4.34 -30.93
N LEU A 30 7.99 -4.24 -30.64
CA LEU A 30 6.96 -3.77 -31.58
C LEU A 30 6.82 -2.23 -31.61
N ALA A 31 7.41 -1.52 -30.66
CA ALA A 31 7.33 -0.07 -30.58
C ALA A 31 8.01 0.62 -31.78
N SER A 32 7.33 1.62 -32.35
CA SER A 32 7.92 2.48 -33.38
C SER A 32 9.07 3.29 -32.80
N ARG A 33 10.25 3.17 -33.40
CA ARG A 33 11.49 3.84 -32.95
C ARG A 33 11.59 5.31 -33.36
N ARG A 34 10.52 5.93 -33.88
CA ARG A 34 10.53 7.34 -34.27
C ARG A 34 10.53 8.24 -33.03
N ARG A 35 11.73 8.71 -32.68
CA ARG A 35 11.98 9.64 -31.57
C ARG A 35 11.75 11.07 -32.05
N GLU A 36 10.59 11.63 -31.72
CA GLU A 36 10.32 13.06 -31.86
C GLU A 36 10.54 13.73 -30.51
N LYS A 37 11.23 14.87 -30.48
CA LYS A 37 11.60 15.55 -29.23
C LYS A 37 10.38 15.85 -28.35
N HIS A 38 9.25 16.21 -28.95
CA HIS A 38 8.02 16.56 -28.22
C HIS A 38 7.35 15.38 -27.51
N LYS A 39 7.68 14.13 -27.87
CA LYS A 39 7.16 12.93 -27.18
C LYS A 39 7.82 12.70 -25.81
N TYR A 40 8.91 13.41 -25.53
CA TYR A 40 9.64 13.32 -24.27
C TYR A 40 9.35 14.51 -23.35
N ASP A 41 8.53 15.47 -23.78
CA ASP A 41 8.06 16.54 -22.92
C ASP A 41 7.09 15.94 -21.89
N VAL A 42 7.37 16.18 -20.61
CA VAL A 42 6.66 15.56 -19.48
C VAL A 42 5.25 16.13 -19.31
N PHE A 43 5.00 17.33 -19.84
CA PHE A 43 3.73 18.05 -19.75
C PHE A 43 3.22 18.45 -21.13
N GLU A 44 1.89 18.60 -21.24
CA GLU A 44 1.25 19.04 -22.48
C GLU A 44 1.78 20.41 -22.91
N ALA A 45 1.96 20.57 -24.23
CA ALA A 45 2.33 21.83 -24.88
C ALA A 45 3.67 22.47 -24.42
N GLY A 46 4.61 21.68 -23.88
CA GLY A 46 5.92 22.21 -23.45
C GLY A 46 5.85 23.07 -22.18
N GLN A 47 4.79 22.91 -21.38
CA GLN A 47 4.67 23.56 -20.09
C GLN A 47 5.82 23.16 -19.16
N THR A 48 6.38 24.14 -18.46
CA THR A 48 7.28 23.88 -17.34
C THR A 48 6.47 23.29 -16.19
N MET A 49 7.01 22.25 -15.56
CA MET A 49 6.42 21.57 -14.42
C MET A 49 5.97 22.58 -13.34
N ASP A 50 4.66 22.76 -13.15
CA ASP A 50 4.09 23.65 -12.11
C ASP A 50 4.48 23.20 -10.69
N VAL A 51 4.82 21.92 -10.55
CA VAL A 51 5.10 21.27 -9.28
C VAL A 51 6.44 20.54 -9.38
N ILE A 52 7.54 21.27 -9.23
CA ILE A 52 8.85 20.65 -9.11
C ILE A 52 8.89 19.93 -7.74
N PRO A 53 9.18 18.62 -7.66
CA PRO A 53 9.13 17.84 -6.41
C PRO A 53 9.95 18.43 -5.27
N ASN A 54 11.02 19.15 -5.60
CA ASN A 54 11.90 19.84 -4.66
C ASN A 54 11.26 21.08 -3.99
N TYR A 55 10.14 21.59 -4.54
CA TYR A 55 9.41 22.77 -4.06
C TYR A 55 8.08 22.40 -3.39
N VAL A 56 7.66 21.13 -3.47
CA VAL A 56 6.56 20.60 -2.67
C VAL A 56 7.11 20.38 -1.27
N GLY A 57 7.00 21.42 -0.44
CA GLY A 57 7.59 21.42 0.89
C GLY A 57 7.26 20.18 1.72
N LEU A 58 8.14 19.88 2.67
CA LEU A 58 8.04 18.82 3.69
C LEU A 58 6.61 18.58 4.23
N PHE A 59 5.78 19.63 4.32
CA PHE A 59 4.38 19.54 4.71
C PHE A 59 3.52 18.55 3.90
N GLY A 60 3.74 18.43 2.59
CA GLY A 60 3.07 17.42 1.77
C GLY A 60 3.54 16.00 2.10
N SER A 61 4.86 15.83 2.29
CA SER A 61 5.48 14.54 2.61
C SER A 61 5.09 14.01 4.00
N ILE A 62 4.90 14.89 4.98
CA ILE A 62 4.48 14.52 6.35
C ILE A 62 3.08 13.89 6.33
N ARG A 63 2.19 14.29 5.41
CA ARG A 63 0.87 13.67 5.24
C ARG A 63 0.98 12.23 4.80
N TYR A 64 1.75 11.98 3.76
CA TYR A 64 1.97 10.62 3.24
C TYR A 64 2.69 9.74 4.25
N PHE A 65 3.66 10.29 4.97
CA PHE A 65 4.32 9.61 6.07
C PHE A 65 3.33 9.23 7.18
N ALA A 66 2.45 10.16 7.57
CA ALA A 66 1.46 9.90 8.60
C ALA A 66 0.44 8.83 8.20
N TYR A 67 -0.03 8.87 6.95
CA TYR A 67 -0.89 7.83 6.41
C TYR A 67 -0.19 6.47 6.34
N ALA A 68 1.09 6.43 5.95
CA ALA A 68 1.87 5.20 5.93
C ALA A 68 2.03 4.60 7.35
N MET A 69 2.31 5.43 8.36
CA MET A 69 2.38 4.95 9.75
C MET A 69 1.04 4.37 10.23
N ALA A 70 -0.06 5.06 9.97
CA ALA A 70 -1.40 4.55 10.31
C ALA A 70 -1.70 3.22 9.60
N PHE A 71 -1.30 3.09 8.33
CA PHE A 71 -1.44 1.86 7.56
C PHE A 71 -0.67 0.70 8.20
N PHE A 72 0.60 0.88 8.59
CA PHE A 72 1.37 -0.19 9.25
C PHE A 72 0.76 -0.63 10.58
N VAL A 73 0.26 0.31 11.38
CA VAL A 73 -0.42 -0.01 12.64
C VAL A 73 -1.69 -0.82 12.37
N LEU A 74 -2.50 -0.42 11.40
CA LEU A 74 -3.72 -1.14 11.02
C LEU A 74 -3.41 -2.51 10.40
N ASP A 75 -2.35 -2.65 9.61
CA ASP A 75 -1.92 -3.94 9.05
C ASP A 75 -1.53 -4.92 10.17
N SER A 76 -0.72 -4.46 11.14
CA SER A 76 -0.36 -5.27 12.31
C SER A 76 -1.58 -5.67 13.15
N PHE A 77 -2.57 -4.78 13.25
CA PHE A 77 -3.83 -5.04 13.93
C PHE A 77 -4.64 -6.14 13.25
N VAL A 78 -4.73 -6.11 11.91
CA VAL A 78 -5.41 -7.15 11.12
C VAL A 78 -4.74 -8.51 11.32
N TRP A 79 -3.41 -8.58 11.36
CA TRP A 79 -2.70 -9.84 11.64
C TRP A 79 -3.06 -10.42 13.01
N ILE A 80 -3.17 -9.58 14.03
CA ILE A 80 -3.57 -10.01 15.38
C ILE A 80 -5.02 -10.49 15.40
N LEU A 81 -5.93 -9.81 14.69
CA LEU A 81 -7.31 -10.27 14.53
C LEU A 81 -7.38 -11.62 13.82
N VAL A 82 -6.64 -11.80 12.73
CA VAL A 82 -6.61 -13.06 11.97
C VAL A 82 -6.05 -14.20 12.84
N ALA A 83 -4.94 -13.96 13.55
CA ALA A 83 -4.38 -14.92 14.49
C ALA A 83 -5.40 -15.32 15.56
N TYR A 84 -6.16 -14.34 16.07
CA TYR A 84 -7.23 -14.60 17.02
C TYR A 84 -8.36 -15.44 16.40
N THR A 85 -8.81 -15.14 15.16
CA THR A 85 -9.87 -15.91 14.49
C THR A 85 -9.54 -17.39 14.30
N GLY A 86 -8.26 -17.74 14.12
CA GLY A 86 -7.82 -19.13 14.05
C GLY A 86 -7.93 -19.91 15.37
N VAL A 87 -8.10 -19.22 16.50
CA VAL A 87 -8.08 -19.78 17.86
C VAL A 87 -9.43 -19.64 18.58
N ILE A 88 -10.45 -19.04 17.95
CA ILE A 88 -11.78 -18.77 18.56
C ILE A 88 -12.48 -20.02 19.14
N GLY A 89 -12.05 -21.23 18.80
CA GLY A 89 -12.56 -22.47 19.39
C GLY A 89 -11.93 -22.89 20.74
N ILE A 90 -10.80 -22.31 21.16
CA ILE A 90 -9.97 -22.88 22.24
C ILE A 90 -10.06 -22.08 23.56
N ASP A 91 -10.15 -20.75 23.52
CA ASP A 91 -9.89 -19.91 24.71
C ASP A 91 -11.14 -19.27 25.39
N GLY A 92 -12.36 -19.55 24.93
CA GLY A 92 -13.58 -19.11 25.60
C GLY A 92 -13.76 -17.58 25.75
N GLY A 93 -14.76 -17.15 26.53
CA GLY A 93 -15.22 -15.76 26.61
C GLY A 93 -14.23 -14.74 27.19
N VAL A 94 -13.18 -15.18 27.89
CA VAL A 94 -12.16 -14.29 28.49
C VAL A 94 -11.25 -13.70 27.41
N ALA A 95 -10.87 -14.50 26.41
CA ALA A 95 -10.04 -14.05 25.31
C ALA A 95 -10.73 -12.96 24.48
N VAL A 96 -12.07 -13.01 24.38
CA VAL A 96 -12.88 -12.01 23.65
C VAL A 96 -12.81 -10.66 24.35
N ILE A 97 -12.78 -10.65 25.69
CA ILE A 97 -12.64 -9.41 26.47
C ILE A 97 -11.27 -8.77 26.22
N TYR A 98 -10.19 -9.55 26.24
CA TYR A 98 -8.85 -9.03 25.93
C TYR A 98 -8.76 -8.48 24.51
N LEU A 99 -9.40 -9.15 23.54
CA LEU A 99 -9.46 -8.65 22.17
C LEU A 99 -10.22 -7.32 22.08
N LEU A 100 -11.37 -7.19 22.74
CA LEU A 100 -12.15 -5.95 22.76
C LEU A 100 -11.38 -4.79 23.39
N ILE A 101 -10.64 -5.04 24.47
CA ILE A 101 -9.75 -4.06 25.09
C ILE A 101 -8.68 -3.63 24.07
N TYR A 102 -8.01 -4.58 23.43
CA TYR A 102 -6.98 -4.32 22.44
C TYR A 102 -7.50 -3.49 21.24
N ILE A 103 -8.63 -3.88 20.65
CA ILE A 103 -9.29 -3.14 19.56
C ILE A 103 -9.59 -1.70 20.02
N SER A 104 -10.18 -1.55 21.21
CA SER A 104 -10.57 -0.23 21.74
C SER A 104 -9.37 0.67 21.97
N THR A 105 -8.29 0.15 22.57
CA THR A 105 -7.05 0.90 22.79
C THR A 105 -6.44 1.37 21.47
N LEU A 106 -6.42 0.51 20.46
CA LEU A 106 -5.84 0.83 19.16
C LEU A 106 -6.68 1.86 18.40
N LEU A 107 -8.01 1.73 18.41
CA LEU A 107 -8.91 2.73 17.81
C LEU A 107 -8.79 4.10 18.49
N LEU A 108 -8.68 4.15 19.81
CA LEU A 108 -8.45 5.40 20.54
C LEU A 108 -7.10 6.03 20.19
N GLY A 109 -6.04 5.22 20.09
CA GLY A 109 -4.72 5.68 19.66
C GLY A 109 -4.72 6.21 18.22
N LEU A 110 -5.40 5.51 17.30
CA LEU A 110 -5.54 5.93 15.91
C LEU A 110 -6.36 7.22 15.80
N TRP A 111 -7.45 7.33 16.55
CA TRP A 111 -8.27 8.55 16.60
C TRP A 111 -7.47 9.75 17.14
N TYR A 112 -6.70 9.56 18.21
CA TYR A 112 -5.81 10.59 18.73
C TYR A 112 -4.75 11.00 17.70
N TYR A 113 -4.12 10.01 17.06
CA TYR A 113 -3.10 10.25 16.04
C TYR A 113 -3.65 11.05 14.85
N VAL A 114 -4.77 10.61 14.27
CA VAL A 114 -5.42 11.26 13.13
C VAL A 114 -5.91 12.66 13.50
N SER A 115 -6.49 12.85 14.67
CA SER A 115 -6.97 14.17 15.11
C SER A 115 -5.83 15.18 15.28
N ARG A 116 -4.69 14.77 15.81
CA ARG A 116 -3.49 15.63 15.93
C ARG A 116 -2.85 15.92 14.60
N VAL A 117 -2.77 14.94 13.72
CA VAL A 117 -2.32 15.13 12.34
C VAL A 117 -3.21 16.16 11.65
N LEU A 118 -4.54 16.02 11.70
CA LEU A 118 -5.50 16.97 11.12
C LEU A 118 -5.42 18.39 11.72
N GLU A 119 -5.15 18.52 13.02
CA GLU A 119 -5.05 19.81 13.71
C GLU A 119 -3.83 20.62 13.26
N VAL A 120 -2.70 19.95 13.01
CA VAL A 120 -1.48 20.57 12.45
C VAL A 120 -1.72 21.14 11.05
N TYR A 121 -2.68 20.60 10.28
CA TYR A 121 -2.98 21.07 8.93
C TYR A 121 -4.05 22.17 8.84
N LYS A 122 -4.81 22.42 9.92
CA LYS A 122 -5.80 23.51 9.96
C LYS A 122 -5.20 24.85 10.36
N LYS A 123 -3.96 24.86 10.86
CA LYS A 123 -3.17 26.06 11.18
C LYS A 123 -2.22 26.37 10.03
#